data_AF-A0A9X0DHJ7-F1
#
_entry.id   AF-A0A9X0DHJ7-F1
#
_cell.length_a   1.000
_cell.length_b   1.000
_cell.length_c   1.000
_cell.angle_alpha   90.00
_cell.angle_beta   90.00
_cell.angle_gamma   90.00
#
_symmetry.space_group_name_H-M   'P 1'
#
loop_
_entity.id
_entity.type
_entity.pdbx_description
1 polymer ?
#
loop_
_entity_poly.entity_id
_entity_poly.type
_entity_poly.pdbx_seq_one_letter_code
_entity_poly.pdbx_strand_id
1 'polypeptide(L)'
;MNTLNTLDTFPQFSELPFELRLEIWELAAFHKRILELNYCIVDKIFLNLGLPPAILHTNRESRKVALRFYNKSFGTDEKPGKIYFNPICDTIFFSSRQYDDEITAVAKHFSIQAPSLPYQHQIQSIALAERFWGETHRTLPFRLSDALGNIGRFRSAFPHLKKVILVRNTPSEEEVDLWSRYSGITLLESNMDELLEDYILDIVIMAFAEDTKTRPGEVVDVTVMEHPQGNM
;
A
#
# COMPACT_ATOMS: atom_id res chain seq x y z
N MET A 1 -2.63 0.00 -42.85
CA MET A 1 -1.17 -0.11 -42.60
C MET A 1 -0.75 0.98 -41.62
N ASN A 2 0.19 0.64 -40.75
CA ASN A 2 0.72 1.32 -39.56
C ASN A 2 0.88 2.86 -39.58
N THR A 3 0.69 3.47 -38.39
CA THR A 3 1.67 4.35 -37.69
C THR A 3 1.12 4.79 -36.33
N LEU A 4 1.21 3.91 -35.32
CA LEU A 4 1.08 4.26 -33.91
C LEU A 4 2.35 3.76 -33.23
N ASN A 5 3.32 4.65 -33.01
CA ASN A 5 4.40 4.55 -32.02
C ASN A 5 5.55 5.49 -32.41
N THR A 6 5.42 6.77 -32.07
CA THR A 6 6.57 7.65 -32.01
C THR A 6 6.60 8.30 -30.62
N LEU A 7 7.70 8.06 -29.91
CA LEU A 7 8.07 8.71 -28.65
C LEU A 7 8.47 10.17 -28.97
N ASP A 8 7.56 10.94 -29.58
CA ASP A 8 7.88 12.25 -30.20
C ASP A 8 8.32 13.33 -29.20
N THR A 9 8.21 13.09 -27.91
CA THR A 9 8.60 14.06 -26.89
C THR A 9 10.05 13.93 -26.43
N PHE A 10 10.73 12.79 -26.66
CA PHE A 10 12.13 12.57 -26.27
C PHE A 10 12.83 11.45 -27.08
N PRO A 11 13.26 11.73 -28.32
CA PRO A 11 13.84 10.72 -29.22
C PRO A 11 15.16 10.11 -28.69
N GLN A 12 15.92 10.85 -27.88
CA GLN A 12 17.22 10.42 -27.33
C GLN A 12 17.10 9.14 -26.49
N PHE A 13 15.94 8.89 -25.85
CA PHE A 13 15.74 7.63 -25.14
C PHE A 13 15.87 6.42 -26.07
N SER A 14 15.35 6.51 -27.30
CA SER A 14 15.42 5.42 -28.27
C SER A 14 16.82 5.19 -28.84
N GLU A 15 17.70 6.18 -28.75
CA GLU A 15 19.11 6.10 -29.17
C GLU A 15 19.99 5.38 -28.14
N LEU A 16 19.49 5.17 -26.91
CA LEU A 16 20.20 4.40 -25.90
C LEU A 16 20.32 2.92 -26.32
N PRO A 17 21.48 2.29 -26.06
CA PRO A 17 21.65 0.84 -26.15
C PRO A 17 20.50 0.10 -25.45
N PHE A 18 20.13 -1.06 -26.01
CA PHE A 18 19.01 -1.84 -25.49
C PHE A 18 19.18 -2.20 -24.01
N GLU A 19 20.41 -2.53 -23.61
CA GLU A 19 20.78 -2.86 -22.24
C GLU A 19 20.46 -1.71 -21.27
N LEU A 20 20.80 -0.47 -21.65
CA LEU A 20 20.52 0.71 -20.83
C LEU A 20 19.01 1.01 -20.76
N ARG A 21 18.28 0.88 -21.86
CA ARG A 21 16.82 1.04 -21.84
C ARG A 21 16.16 0.00 -20.95
N LEU A 22 16.61 -1.25 -21.02
CA LEU A 22 16.13 -2.34 -20.17
C LEU A 22 16.40 -2.04 -18.70
N GLU A 23 17.60 -1.61 -18.35
CA GLU A 23 17.98 -1.26 -16.96
C GLU A 23 17.14 -0.10 -16.43
N ILE A 24 16.92 0.94 -17.23
CA ILE A 24 16.02 2.05 -16.87
C ILE A 24 14.59 1.55 -16.58
N TRP A 25 14.07 0.64 -17.42
CA TRP A 25 12.74 0.07 -17.20
C TRP A 25 12.70 -0.86 -15.99
N GLU A 26 13.73 -1.65 -15.74
CA GLU A 26 13.80 -2.50 -14.55
C GLU A 26 13.84 -1.64 -13.28
N LEU A 27 14.63 -0.57 -13.24
CA LEU A 27 14.64 0.39 -12.14
C LEU A 27 13.27 1.07 -11.96
N ALA A 28 12.63 1.49 -13.05
CA ALA A 28 11.29 2.09 -13.01
C ALA A 28 10.21 1.12 -12.50
N ALA A 29 10.40 -0.20 -12.67
CA ALA A 29 9.45 -1.21 -12.20
C ALA A 29 9.43 -1.37 -10.67
N PHE A 30 10.47 -0.87 -9.99
CA PHE A 30 10.60 -0.87 -8.52
C PHE A 30 10.35 0.52 -7.92
N HIS A 31 9.75 1.44 -8.68
CA HIS A 31 9.31 2.71 -8.14
C HIS A 31 8.35 2.47 -6.96
N LYS A 32 8.72 2.99 -5.79
CA LYS A 32 7.91 2.90 -4.58
C LYS A 32 6.69 3.77 -4.73
N ARG A 33 5.52 3.21 -4.45
CA ARG A 33 4.26 3.95 -4.45
C ARG A 33 3.35 3.46 -3.34
N ILE A 34 2.40 4.31 -2.99
CA ILE A 34 1.36 4.03 -2.02
C ILE A 34 0.06 3.80 -2.78
N LEU A 35 -0.60 2.69 -2.47
CA LEU A 35 -1.83 2.24 -3.10
C LEU A 35 -2.91 2.17 -2.04
N GLU A 36 -3.92 3.04 -2.14
CA GLU A 36 -5.09 3.00 -1.27
C GLU A 36 -6.06 1.93 -1.75
N LEU A 37 -6.19 0.86 -0.96
CA LEU A 37 -6.95 -0.32 -1.33
C LEU A 37 -8.37 -0.22 -0.78
N ASN A 38 -9.31 0.18 -1.63
CA ASN A 38 -10.72 0.32 -1.30
C ASN A 38 -11.50 -0.96 -1.61
N TYR A 39 -12.65 -1.14 -0.97
CA TYR A 39 -13.52 -2.29 -1.24
C TYR A 39 -14.96 -1.85 -1.45
N CYS A 40 -15.48 -2.02 -2.66
CA CYS A 40 -16.90 -1.79 -2.92
C CYS A 40 -17.70 -2.99 -2.41
N ILE A 41 -18.49 -2.79 -1.35
CA ILE A 41 -19.33 -3.85 -0.75
C ILE A 41 -20.43 -4.31 -1.69
N VAL A 42 -21.02 -3.38 -2.45
CA VAL A 42 -22.13 -3.67 -3.37
C VAL A 42 -21.65 -4.57 -4.51
N ASP A 43 -20.55 -4.20 -5.16
CA ASP A 43 -20.01 -4.94 -6.30
C ASP A 43 -19.06 -6.08 -5.89
N LYS A 44 -18.68 -6.13 -4.61
CA LYS A 44 -17.71 -7.07 -4.02
C LYS A 44 -16.39 -7.10 -4.77
N ILE A 45 -15.84 -5.92 -5.04
CA ILE A 45 -14.57 -5.73 -5.76
C ILE A 45 -13.63 -4.82 -4.99
N PHE A 46 -12.34 -5.15 -5.08
CA PHE A 46 -11.29 -4.22 -4.69
C PHE A 46 -11.10 -3.15 -5.77
N LEU A 47 -10.89 -1.92 -5.31
CA LEU A 47 -10.71 -0.74 -6.14
C LEU A 47 -9.49 0.04 -5.68
N ASN A 48 -8.80 0.62 -6.66
CA ASN A 48 -7.80 1.65 -6.45
C ASN A 48 -8.13 2.79 -7.40
N LEU A 49 -8.28 4.00 -6.86
CA LEU A 49 -8.60 5.20 -7.64
C LEU A 49 -7.35 5.90 -8.17
N GLY A 50 -6.16 5.51 -7.68
CA GLY A 50 -4.89 6.00 -8.19
C GLY A 50 -4.60 5.50 -9.61
N LEU A 51 -3.74 6.25 -10.31
CA LEU A 51 -3.29 5.89 -11.65
C LEU A 51 -2.45 4.59 -11.63
N PRO A 52 -2.51 3.76 -12.69
CA PRO A 52 -1.61 2.63 -12.82
C PRO A 52 -0.15 3.12 -12.95
N PRO A 53 0.85 2.32 -12.56
CA PRO A 53 2.26 2.68 -12.70
C PRO A 53 2.58 3.17 -14.12
N ALA A 54 3.32 4.27 -14.22
CA ALA A 54 3.73 4.88 -15.49
C ALA A 54 4.32 3.83 -16.46
N ILE A 55 5.20 2.98 -15.94
CA ILE A 55 5.86 1.91 -16.70
C ILE A 55 4.89 0.98 -17.43
N LEU A 56 3.67 0.76 -16.95
CA LEU A 56 2.68 -0.09 -17.63
C LEU A 56 2.10 0.55 -18.89
N HIS A 57 2.17 1.88 -19.01
CA HIS A 57 1.47 2.61 -20.07
C HIS A 57 2.34 3.63 -20.83
N THR A 58 3.62 3.78 -20.49
CA THR A 58 4.56 4.64 -21.24
C THR A 58 4.73 4.17 -22.69
N ASN A 59 5.12 2.91 -22.91
CA ASN A 59 5.21 2.31 -24.25
C ASN A 59 5.15 0.77 -24.19
N ARG A 60 5.31 0.10 -25.35
CA ARG A 60 5.25 -1.37 -25.43
C ARG A 60 6.41 -2.07 -24.74
N GLU A 61 7.61 -1.49 -24.81
CA GLU A 61 8.81 -2.05 -24.18
C GLU A 61 8.70 -1.97 -22.66
N SER A 62 8.37 -0.79 -22.12
CA SER A 62 8.17 -0.57 -20.69
C SER A 62 7.10 -1.52 -20.13
N ARG A 63 5.98 -1.69 -20.86
CA ARG A 63 4.91 -2.59 -20.46
C ARG A 63 5.37 -4.05 -20.39
N LYS A 64 6.18 -4.49 -21.35
CA LYS A 64 6.74 -5.86 -21.35
C LYS A 64 7.62 -6.10 -20.11
N VAL A 65 8.42 -5.12 -19.72
CA VAL A 65 9.24 -5.19 -18.50
C VAL A 65 8.37 -5.15 -17.25
N ALA A 66 7.43 -4.20 -17.16
CA ALA A 66 6.53 -4.04 -16.02
C ALA A 66 5.75 -5.32 -15.69
N LEU A 67 5.24 -6.02 -16.70
CA LEU A 67 4.47 -7.25 -16.51
C LEU A 67 5.30 -8.45 -15.99
N ARG A 68 6.62 -8.32 -15.87
CA ARG A 68 7.47 -9.29 -15.15
C ARG A 68 7.36 -9.14 -13.62
N PHE A 69 7.00 -7.95 -13.16
CA PHE A 69 7.03 -7.59 -11.73
C PHE A 69 5.62 -7.26 -11.17
N TYR A 70 4.75 -6.69 -12.00
CA TYR A 70 3.39 -6.34 -11.63
C TYR A 70 2.39 -7.41 -12.05
N ASN A 71 1.60 -7.88 -11.09
CA ASN A 71 0.51 -8.82 -11.30
C ASN A 71 -0.84 -8.16 -11.04
N LYS A 72 -1.87 -8.56 -11.79
CA LYS A 72 -3.24 -8.17 -11.46
C LYS A 72 -3.67 -8.91 -10.19
N SER A 73 -3.83 -8.18 -9.10
CA SER A 73 -4.07 -8.68 -7.75
C SER A 73 -5.42 -8.21 -7.21
N PHE A 74 -5.72 -8.65 -5.99
CA PHE A 74 -6.94 -8.30 -5.24
C PHE A 74 -8.21 -8.74 -5.96
N GLY A 75 -8.23 -10.00 -6.40
CA GLY A 75 -9.45 -10.66 -6.83
C GLY A 75 -10.29 -11.10 -5.63
N THR A 76 -11.59 -11.23 -5.84
CA THR A 76 -12.52 -11.85 -4.90
C THR A 76 -12.98 -13.19 -5.44
N ASP A 77 -13.71 -13.96 -4.63
CA ASP A 77 -14.30 -15.23 -5.08
C ASP A 77 -15.25 -15.05 -6.29
N GLU A 78 -15.81 -13.85 -6.45
CA GLU A 78 -16.76 -13.53 -7.52
C GLU A 78 -16.12 -12.80 -8.72
N LYS A 79 -14.97 -12.15 -8.54
CA LYS A 79 -14.41 -11.21 -9.51
C LYS A 79 -12.88 -11.32 -9.61
N PRO A 80 -12.31 -11.35 -10.83
CA PRO A 80 -10.87 -11.42 -10.99
C PRO A 80 -10.19 -10.12 -10.51
N GLY A 81 -8.95 -10.24 -10.05
CA GLY A 81 -8.11 -9.10 -9.70
C GLY A 81 -7.86 -8.20 -10.90
N LYS A 82 -7.92 -6.87 -10.69
CA LYS A 82 -7.75 -5.87 -11.76
C LYS A 82 -6.64 -4.87 -11.47
N ILE A 83 -6.17 -4.81 -10.23
CA ILE A 83 -5.21 -3.82 -9.76
C ILE A 83 -3.81 -4.38 -10.00
N TYR A 84 -3.00 -3.69 -10.79
CA TYR A 84 -1.58 -4.04 -10.91
C TYR A 84 -0.89 -3.79 -9.58
N PHE A 85 -0.21 -4.80 -9.06
CA PHE A 85 0.46 -4.79 -7.75
C PHE A 85 1.82 -5.47 -7.85
N ASN A 86 2.82 -4.85 -7.24
CA ASN A 86 4.15 -5.39 -7.03
C ASN A 86 4.42 -5.47 -5.52
N PRO A 87 4.39 -6.65 -4.89
CA PRO A 87 4.52 -6.78 -3.44
C PRO A 87 5.87 -6.35 -2.88
N ILE A 88 6.88 -6.17 -3.74
CA ILE A 88 8.23 -5.77 -3.33
C ILE A 88 8.31 -4.26 -3.07
N CYS A 89 7.58 -3.44 -3.84
CA CYS A 89 7.71 -1.97 -3.78
C CYS A 89 6.40 -1.21 -3.55
N ASP A 90 5.23 -1.84 -3.75
CA ASP A 90 3.95 -1.22 -3.47
C ASP A 90 3.62 -1.34 -1.98
N THR A 91 3.23 -0.22 -1.37
CA THR A 91 2.71 -0.18 0.00
C THR A 91 1.20 0.01 -0.03
N ILE A 92 0.47 -0.89 0.63
CA ILE A 92 -0.99 -0.76 0.77
C ILE A 92 -1.30 0.24 1.87
N PHE A 93 -2.08 1.28 1.58
CA PHE A 93 -2.51 2.25 2.58
C PHE A 93 -3.96 2.02 2.96
N PHE A 94 -4.19 1.89 4.27
CA PHE A 94 -5.51 1.99 4.85
C PHE A 94 -5.70 3.41 5.40
N SER A 95 -6.58 4.16 4.75
CA SER A 95 -6.75 5.60 4.96
C SER A 95 -7.86 5.91 5.96
N SER A 96 -7.92 7.17 6.40
CA SER A 96 -9.03 7.66 7.21
C SER A 96 -10.38 7.74 6.48
N ARG A 97 -10.40 7.62 5.16
CA ARG A 97 -11.59 7.83 4.30
C ARG A 97 -12.41 6.57 4.07
N GLN A 98 -11.89 5.41 4.47
CA GLN A 98 -12.54 4.13 4.24
C GLN A 98 -13.59 3.88 5.32
N TYR A 99 -14.78 3.45 4.90
CA TYR A 99 -15.85 3.14 5.85
C TYR A 99 -15.53 1.89 6.68
N ASP A 100 -16.08 1.82 7.89
CA ASP A 100 -15.82 0.73 8.85
C ASP A 100 -16.20 -0.66 8.29
N ASP A 101 -17.26 -0.72 7.50
CA ASP A 101 -17.74 -1.93 6.82
C ASP A 101 -16.82 -2.36 5.67
N GLU A 102 -16.24 -1.41 4.92
CA GLU A 102 -15.23 -1.70 3.89
C GLU A 102 -13.99 -2.34 4.52
N ILE A 103 -13.44 -1.73 5.57
CA ILE A 103 -12.29 -2.27 6.31
C ILE A 103 -12.61 -3.65 6.87
N THR A 104 -13.83 -3.86 7.37
CA THR A 104 -14.29 -5.16 7.87
C THR A 104 -14.32 -6.22 6.76
N ALA A 105 -14.79 -5.86 5.58
CA ALA A 105 -14.78 -6.75 4.43
C ALA A 105 -13.35 -7.08 3.97
N VAL A 106 -12.46 -6.08 3.93
CA VAL A 106 -11.04 -6.25 3.61
C VAL A 106 -10.38 -7.20 4.61
N ALA A 107 -10.53 -6.96 5.90
CA ALA A 107 -9.94 -7.79 6.95
C ALA A 107 -10.42 -9.23 6.89
N LYS A 108 -11.72 -9.44 6.69
CA LYS A 108 -12.29 -10.77 6.51
C LYS A 108 -11.72 -11.47 5.27
N HIS A 109 -11.63 -10.76 4.14
CA HIS A 109 -11.09 -11.32 2.91
C HIS A 109 -9.65 -11.81 3.11
N PHE A 110 -8.76 -10.96 3.63
CA PHE A 110 -7.35 -11.34 3.79
C PHE A 110 -7.14 -12.37 4.90
N SER A 111 -7.92 -12.35 5.98
CA SER A 111 -7.86 -13.39 7.02
C SER A 111 -8.16 -14.79 6.48
N ILE A 112 -8.98 -14.90 5.43
CA ILE A 112 -9.36 -16.17 4.80
C ILE A 112 -8.41 -16.53 3.67
N GLN A 113 -8.11 -15.57 2.79
CA GLN A 113 -7.45 -15.83 1.51
C GLN A 113 -5.93 -15.71 1.59
N ALA A 114 -5.38 -14.85 2.47
CA ALA A 114 -3.94 -14.59 2.48
C ALA A 114 -3.08 -15.86 2.66
N PRO A 115 -3.43 -16.86 3.47
CA PRO A 115 -2.62 -18.09 3.58
C PRO A 115 -2.48 -18.88 2.27
N SER A 116 -3.45 -18.78 1.34
CA SER A 116 -3.45 -19.51 0.07
C SER A 116 -2.92 -18.69 -1.11
N LEU A 117 -2.72 -17.38 -0.93
CA LEU A 117 -2.26 -16.50 -2.01
C LEU A 117 -0.81 -16.83 -2.43
N PRO A 118 -0.53 -16.92 -3.74
CA PRO A 118 0.83 -16.97 -4.24
C PRO A 118 1.64 -15.76 -3.78
N TYR A 119 2.95 -15.92 -3.62
CA TYR A 119 3.86 -14.87 -3.12
C TYR A 119 3.70 -13.51 -3.81
N GLN A 120 3.47 -13.51 -5.13
CA GLN A 120 3.29 -12.28 -5.93
C GLN A 120 2.02 -11.47 -5.60
N HIS A 121 1.09 -12.03 -4.80
CA HIS A 121 -0.13 -11.39 -4.34
C HIS A 121 -0.12 -11.14 -2.82
N GLN A 122 0.95 -11.53 -2.13
CA GLN A 122 1.09 -11.35 -0.69
C GLN A 122 1.50 -9.91 -0.37
N ILE A 123 0.74 -9.25 0.51
CA ILE A 123 1.05 -7.89 0.95
C ILE A 123 2.26 -7.92 1.89
N GLN A 124 3.29 -7.12 1.59
CA GLN A 124 4.53 -7.06 2.39
C GLN A 124 4.74 -5.71 3.09
N SER A 125 4.09 -4.65 2.63
CA SER A 125 4.20 -3.30 3.21
C SER A 125 2.82 -2.70 3.37
N ILE A 126 2.48 -2.26 4.57
CA ILE A 126 1.21 -1.60 4.88
C ILE A 126 1.49 -0.26 5.54
N ALA A 127 0.79 0.78 5.11
CA ALA A 127 0.69 2.06 5.77
C ALA A 127 -0.69 2.20 6.41
N LEU A 128 -0.73 2.71 7.64
CA LEU A 128 -1.95 2.82 8.45
C LEU A 128 -2.15 4.27 8.89
N ALA A 129 -3.28 4.85 8.53
CA ALA A 129 -3.72 6.13 9.10
C ALA A 129 -3.89 6.05 10.62
N GLU A 130 -3.84 7.21 11.29
CA GLU A 130 -3.87 7.34 12.75
C GLU A 130 -5.08 6.65 13.40
N ARG A 131 -6.25 6.62 12.73
CA ARG A 131 -7.43 5.89 13.23
C ARG A 131 -7.23 4.40 13.49
N PHE A 132 -6.19 3.78 12.90
CA PHE A 132 -5.89 2.35 13.06
C PHE A 132 -4.89 2.06 14.17
N TRP A 133 -4.16 3.04 14.66
CA TRP A 133 -3.10 2.81 15.65
C TRP A 133 -3.09 3.82 16.79
N GLY A 134 -3.75 4.97 16.65
CA GLY A 134 -3.88 6.01 17.66
C GLY A 134 -5.11 5.84 18.56
N GLU A 135 -5.48 6.93 19.21
CA GLU A 135 -6.59 7.03 20.16
C GLU A 135 -7.93 7.09 19.41
N THR A 136 -8.79 6.08 19.59
CA THR A 136 -10.13 6.08 18.99
C THR A 136 -11.16 5.37 19.85
N HIS A 137 -12.42 5.76 19.74
CA HIS A 137 -13.54 5.09 20.42
C HIS A 137 -14.17 3.97 19.57
N ARG A 138 -13.68 3.75 18.34
CA ARG A 138 -14.22 2.74 17.42
C ARG A 138 -13.43 1.44 17.47
N THR A 139 -14.12 0.31 17.43
CA THR A 139 -13.48 -1.01 17.30
C THR A 139 -13.33 -1.34 15.82
N LEU A 140 -12.09 -1.48 15.33
CA LEU A 140 -11.79 -1.83 13.94
C LEU A 140 -10.94 -3.10 13.86
N PRO A 141 -11.09 -3.95 12.82
CA PRO A 141 -10.33 -5.20 12.69
C PRO A 141 -8.81 -5.05 12.63
N PHE A 142 -8.32 -3.89 12.17
CA PHE A 142 -6.90 -3.57 12.08
C PHE A 142 -6.45 -2.54 13.12
N ARG A 143 -7.20 -2.40 14.22
CA ARG A 143 -6.82 -1.50 15.30
C ARG A 143 -5.66 -2.10 16.10
N LEU A 144 -4.50 -1.46 16.05
CA LEU A 144 -3.28 -1.93 16.69
C LEU A 144 -3.08 -1.40 18.12
N SER A 145 -3.77 -0.30 18.49
CA SER A 145 -3.71 0.28 19.84
C SER A 145 -4.43 -0.54 20.92
N ASP A 146 -5.33 -1.44 20.52
CA ASP A 146 -6.10 -2.27 21.46
C ASP A 146 -5.49 -3.67 21.55
N ALA A 147 -5.25 -4.16 22.78
CA ALA A 147 -4.94 -5.54 23.19
C ALA A 147 -4.06 -6.40 22.26
N LEU A 148 -2.97 -6.99 22.78
CA LEU A 148 -2.01 -7.89 22.09
C LEU A 148 -2.60 -8.87 21.04
N GLY A 149 -3.85 -9.34 21.22
CA GLY A 149 -4.54 -10.21 20.27
C GLY A 149 -4.84 -9.60 18.89
N ASN A 150 -4.94 -8.27 18.76
CA ASN A 150 -5.22 -7.63 17.47
C ASN A 150 -4.02 -7.66 16.52
N ILE A 151 -2.79 -7.54 17.05
CA ILE A 151 -1.58 -7.71 16.24
C ILE A 151 -1.48 -9.13 15.70
N GLY A 152 -1.78 -10.15 16.51
CA GLY A 152 -1.82 -11.53 16.05
C GLY A 152 -2.81 -11.73 14.89
N ARG A 153 -4.01 -11.14 14.97
CA ARG A 153 -5.00 -11.17 13.89
C ARG A 153 -4.52 -10.43 12.64
N PHE A 154 -3.98 -9.23 12.81
CA PHE A 154 -3.40 -8.43 11.73
C PHE A 154 -2.28 -9.18 11.00
N ARG A 155 -1.33 -9.73 11.74
CA ARG A 155 -0.25 -10.60 11.23
C ARG A 155 -0.77 -11.84 10.52
N SER A 156 -1.88 -12.41 10.98
CA SER A 156 -2.49 -13.59 10.35
C SER A 156 -3.19 -13.24 9.03
N ALA A 157 -3.76 -12.05 8.93
CA ALA A 157 -4.30 -11.53 7.67
C ALA A 157 -3.20 -11.17 6.66
N PHE A 158 -1.98 -10.88 7.14
CA PHE A 158 -0.83 -10.49 6.30
C PHE A 158 0.42 -11.30 6.65
N PRO A 159 0.47 -12.60 6.30
CA PRO A 159 1.53 -13.51 6.77
C PRO A 159 2.93 -13.14 6.27
N HIS A 160 3.04 -12.45 5.12
CA HIS A 160 4.33 -12.02 4.56
C HIS A 160 4.63 -10.54 4.80
N LEU A 161 3.94 -9.91 5.74
CA LEU A 161 4.16 -8.53 6.10
C LEU A 161 5.58 -8.35 6.66
N LYS A 162 6.33 -7.43 6.07
CA LYS A 162 7.72 -7.06 6.42
C LYS A 162 7.84 -5.63 6.90
N LYS A 163 6.90 -4.75 6.51
CA LYS A 163 6.95 -3.33 6.86
C LYS A 163 5.57 -2.80 7.24
N VAL A 164 5.52 -2.04 8.33
CA VAL A 164 4.37 -1.24 8.75
C VAL A 164 4.79 0.22 8.86
N ILE A 165 3.99 1.09 8.28
CA ILE A 165 4.17 2.55 8.34
C ILE A 165 2.99 3.11 9.12
N LEU A 166 3.25 3.71 10.28
CA LEU A 166 2.26 4.41 11.08
C LEU A 166 2.22 5.85 10.59
N VAL A 167 1.07 6.26 10.04
CA VAL A 167 0.91 7.56 9.38
C VAL A 167 0.21 8.53 10.33
N ARG A 168 0.88 9.65 10.61
CA ARG A 168 0.38 10.79 11.39
C ARG A 168 -0.17 11.91 10.50
N ASN A 169 -0.89 12.84 11.12
CA ASN A 169 -1.40 14.06 10.48
C ASN A 169 -2.27 13.77 9.26
N THR A 170 -2.93 12.60 9.22
CA THR A 170 -3.84 12.27 8.13
C THR A 170 -5.03 13.23 8.15
N PRO A 171 -5.34 13.89 7.03
CA PRO A 171 -6.45 14.83 6.97
C PRO A 171 -7.76 14.13 7.34
N SER A 172 -8.64 14.86 8.02
CA SER A 172 -9.95 14.36 8.39
C SER A 172 -10.82 14.07 7.15
N GLU A 173 -11.90 13.29 7.31
CA GLU A 173 -12.84 13.03 6.21
C GLU A 173 -13.40 14.33 5.61
N GLU A 174 -13.55 15.39 6.41
CA GLU A 174 -14.10 16.69 6.03
C GLU A 174 -13.09 17.56 5.26
N GLU A 175 -11.79 17.39 5.49
CA GLU A 175 -10.71 18.21 4.90
C GLU A 175 -10.35 17.80 3.47
N VAL A 176 -10.85 16.66 3.00
CA VAL A 176 -10.50 16.09 1.70
C VAL A 176 -11.52 16.56 0.66
N ASP A 177 -11.24 17.74 0.12
CA ASP A 177 -12.06 18.36 -0.93
C ASP A 177 -11.96 17.58 -2.25
N LEU A 178 -13.07 16.91 -2.62
CA LEU A 178 -13.37 16.22 -3.89
C LEU A 178 -12.36 15.16 -4.40
N TRP A 179 -12.86 13.94 -4.61
CA TRP A 179 -12.16 12.79 -5.23
C TRP A 179 -11.36 13.09 -6.52
N SER A 180 -11.68 14.18 -7.23
CA SER A 180 -11.04 14.59 -8.48
C SER A 180 -9.61 15.12 -8.32
N ARG A 181 -9.14 15.41 -7.10
CA ARG A 181 -7.79 15.92 -6.83
C ARG A 181 -6.79 14.86 -6.35
N TYR A 182 -7.16 13.58 -6.36
CA TYR A 182 -6.29 12.51 -5.88
C TYR A 182 -5.11 12.27 -6.83
N SER A 183 -3.98 12.95 -6.60
CA SER A 183 -2.71 12.76 -7.33
C SER A 183 -1.86 11.60 -6.79
N GLY A 184 -2.40 10.83 -5.83
CA GLY A 184 -1.69 9.79 -5.09
C GLY A 184 -1.35 10.25 -3.66
N ILE A 185 -0.85 9.31 -2.86
CA ILE A 185 -0.43 9.59 -1.48
C ILE A 185 1.09 9.66 -1.47
N THR A 186 1.60 10.80 -0.99
CA THR A 186 3.01 10.96 -0.63
C THR A 186 3.07 10.99 0.89
N LEU A 187 4.07 10.34 1.48
CA LEU A 187 4.34 10.40 2.91
C LEU A 187 5.75 10.94 3.12
N LEU A 188 5.92 11.75 4.15
CA LEU A 188 7.21 12.32 4.55
C LEU A 188 7.72 11.58 5.79
N GLU A 189 9.04 11.44 5.92
CA GLU A 189 9.63 10.89 7.15
C GLU A 189 9.32 11.82 8.32
N SER A 190 8.87 11.25 9.45
CA SER A 190 8.55 12.03 10.64
C SER A 190 9.82 12.40 11.40
N ASN A 191 9.83 13.57 12.05
CA ASN A 191 10.94 13.97 12.91
C ASN A 191 10.89 13.19 14.23
N MET A 192 11.86 12.29 14.44
CA MET A 192 11.91 11.40 15.61
C MET A 192 11.95 12.15 16.96
N ASP A 193 12.47 13.38 16.98
CA ASP A 193 12.57 14.19 18.21
C ASP A 193 11.20 14.66 18.73
N GLU A 194 10.16 14.69 17.89
CA GLU A 194 8.78 15.03 18.26
C GLU A 194 7.94 13.79 18.65
N LEU A 195 8.53 12.59 18.62
CA LEU A 195 7.82 11.33 18.91
C LEU A 195 7.87 10.91 20.39
N LEU A 196 8.71 11.54 21.20
CA LEU A 196 9.09 11.08 22.56
C LEU A 196 7.95 11.06 23.59
N GLU A 197 6.76 11.55 23.27
CA GLU A 197 5.61 11.64 24.21
C GLU A 197 4.37 10.85 23.77
N ASP A 198 4.42 10.08 22.68
CA ASP A 198 3.26 9.29 22.22
C ASP A 198 3.27 7.87 22.79
N TYR A 199 2.64 7.72 23.96
CA TYR A 199 2.49 6.44 24.64
C TYR A 199 1.78 5.36 23.80
N ILE A 200 0.87 5.75 22.90
CA ILE A 200 0.15 4.78 22.06
C ILE A 200 1.08 4.24 20.98
N LEU A 201 1.86 5.12 20.35
CA LEU A 201 2.90 4.72 19.41
C LEU A 201 3.87 3.71 20.04
N ASP A 202 4.33 3.98 21.26
CA ASP A 202 5.20 3.07 22.01
C ASP A 202 4.55 1.70 22.23
N ILE A 203 3.27 1.65 22.63
CA ILE A 203 2.53 0.39 22.77
C ILE A 203 2.53 -0.41 21.47
N VAL A 204 2.23 0.25 20.35
CA VAL A 204 2.12 -0.43 19.04
C VAL A 204 3.48 -0.99 18.62
N ILE A 205 4.55 -0.21 18.75
CA ILE A 205 5.93 -0.64 18.44
C ILE A 205 6.32 -1.82 19.33
N MET A 206 6.12 -1.72 20.65
CA MET A 206 6.44 -2.81 21.58
C MET A 206 5.67 -4.07 21.24
N ALA A 207 4.40 -3.96 20.86
CA ALA A 207 3.59 -5.13 20.58
C ALA A 207 3.99 -5.84 19.27
N PHE A 208 4.49 -5.13 18.25
CA PHE A 208 5.16 -5.78 17.11
C PHE A 208 6.47 -6.47 17.51
N ALA A 209 7.26 -5.85 18.40
CA ALA A 209 8.48 -6.45 18.91
C ALA A 209 8.20 -7.74 19.70
N GLU A 210 7.12 -7.78 20.50
CA GLU A 210 6.68 -8.99 21.20
C GLU A 210 6.13 -10.07 20.24
N ASP A 211 5.30 -9.72 19.26
CA ASP A 211 4.82 -10.69 18.25
C ASP A 211 5.98 -11.35 17.49
N THR A 212 7.02 -10.58 17.16
CA THR A 212 8.24 -11.09 16.49
C THR A 212 8.93 -12.19 17.31
N LYS A 213 8.88 -12.13 18.65
CA LYS A 213 9.41 -13.21 19.51
C LYS A 213 8.63 -14.51 19.35
N THR A 214 7.34 -14.43 19.02
CA THR A 214 6.48 -15.61 18.79
C THR A 214 6.62 -16.19 17.38
N ARG A 215 7.21 -15.44 16.44
CA ARG A 215 7.42 -15.81 15.03
C ARG A 215 8.90 -15.63 14.62
N PRO A 216 9.81 -16.50 15.11
CA PRO A 216 11.24 -16.32 14.90
C PRO A 216 11.60 -16.33 13.40
N GLY A 217 12.20 -15.23 12.93
CA GLY A 217 12.59 -15.02 11.52
C GLY A 217 11.66 -14.10 10.72
N GLU A 218 10.50 -13.73 11.26
CA GLU A 218 9.55 -12.79 10.65
C GLU A 218 9.62 -11.40 11.29
N VAL A 219 10.73 -10.68 11.07
CA VAL A 219 10.89 -9.31 11.59
C VAL A 219 10.06 -8.34 10.75
N VAL A 220 9.26 -7.51 11.44
CA VAL A 220 8.51 -6.41 10.83
C VAL A 220 9.19 -5.08 11.15
N ASP A 221 9.60 -4.36 10.11
CA ASP A 221 10.07 -2.98 10.21
C ASP A 221 8.88 -2.05 10.49
N VAL A 222 8.90 -1.34 11.62
CA VAL A 222 7.85 -0.37 11.99
C VAL A 222 8.44 1.02 11.91
N THR A 223 7.85 1.87 11.08
CA THR A 223 8.33 3.24 10.83
C THR A 223 7.17 4.23 10.98
N VAL A 224 7.49 5.48 11.32
CA VAL A 224 6.50 6.56 11.41
C VAL A 224 6.72 7.54 10.28
N MET A 225 5.63 7.92 9.61
CA MET A 225 5.64 8.90 8.54
C MET A 225 4.46 9.85 8.70
N GLU A 226 4.53 10.99 8.03
CA GLU A 226 3.51 12.03 8.08
C GLU A 226 2.86 12.20 6.72
N HIS A 227 1.55 12.38 6.72
CA HIS A 227 0.89 12.93 5.56
C HIS A 227 1.35 14.39 5.40
N PRO A 228 1.81 14.82 4.21
CA PRO A 228 2.17 16.20 3.98
C PRO A 228 0.94 17.05 4.27
N GLN A 229 1.03 17.88 5.31
CA GLN A 229 0.01 18.86 5.59
C GLN A 229 -0.02 19.80 4.40
N GLY A 230 -1.18 19.92 3.75
CA GLY A 230 -1.39 21.05 2.87
C GLY A 230 -1.30 22.28 3.77
N ASN A 231 -0.24 23.07 3.65
CA ASN A 231 -0.31 24.46 4.09
C ASN A 231 -1.44 25.09 3.26
N MET A 232 -2.66 25.07 3.79
CA MET A 232 -3.74 25.95 3.35
C MET A 232 -3.51 27.33 3.95
#